data_AF-A0A1T0CNV4-F1
#
_entry.id   AF-A0A1T0CNV4-F1
#
_cell.length_a   1.000
_cell.length_b   1.000
_cell.length_c   1.000
_cell.angle_alpha   90.00
_cell.angle_beta   90.00
_cell.angle_gamma   90.00
#
_symmetry.space_group_name_H-M   'P 1'
#
loop_
_entity.id
_entity.type
_entity.pdbx_description
1 polymer ?
#
loop_
_entity_poly.entity_id
_entity_poly.type
_entity_poly.pdbx_seq_one_letter_code
_entity_poly.pdbx_strand_id
1 'polypeptide(L)'
;MSKLTTASVLAFERNLDISDGFMAQKNSQDEKSVATPVRIQEKSIRGTISNRLKKNITDDPTKLDAEIEKANLQKVDSASLLEENDTLIVSWTCKVLPFDGKPNVCNDQAYQTKLLATVQDYLQEHGVKELAHRYATNIANARWLWRNRVGAEKITVFVTCKIAEKEHTLTFDAKSISVHNFETKNDALATLANWIEQGLTNQAFVILNIKAEAIVGFGQEVYPSQELILDTGKTKSKELYKINDKAGMHSQKIGNAIRTIDTWYPDAGFPIAIEPYGAVTTMGTAFRQPKQKQDFYTLFDSWVLKDEKPSVENQHYVIAVLIRGGVFGASGKE
;
A
#
# COMPACT_ATOMS: atom_id res chain seq x y z
N MET A 1 -3.67 -25.89 -35.36
CA MET A 1 -4.12 -25.12 -34.18
C MET A 1 -3.75 -23.66 -34.43
N SER A 2 -4.68 -22.73 -34.22
CA SER A 2 -4.38 -21.30 -34.30
C SER A 2 -3.30 -20.93 -33.28
N LYS A 3 -2.40 -20.02 -33.65
CA LYS A 3 -1.38 -19.50 -32.74
C LYS A 3 -2.07 -18.76 -31.59
N LEU A 4 -1.75 -19.11 -30.35
CA LEU A 4 -2.30 -18.44 -29.17
C LEU A 4 -1.83 -16.96 -29.15
N THR A 5 -2.74 -16.05 -28.86
CA THR A 5 -2.47 -14.60 -28.79
C THR A 5 -3.03 -14.02 -27.49
N THR A 6 -2.47 -12.90 -27.03
CA THR A 6 -2.95 -12.20 -25.83
C THR A 6 -4.40 -11.77 -26.00
N ALA A 7 -5.20 -11.95 -24.94
CA ALA A 7 -6.56 -11.44 -24.87
C ALA A 7 -6.58 -9.89 -24.92
N SER A 8 -7.45 -9.30 -25.73
CA SER A 8 -7.61 -7.83 -25.77
C SER A 8 -8.40 -7.28 -24.58
N VAL A 9 -9.16 -8.13 -23.89
CA VAL A 9 -9.82 -7.79 -22.62
C VAL A 9 -9.43 -8.85 -21.60
N LEU A 10 -8.67 -8.44 -20.58
CA LEU A 10 -8.25 -9.28 -19.46
C LEU A 10 -8.32 -8.45 -18.18
N ALA A 11 -9.02 -8.93 -17.16
CA ALA A 11 -9.09 -8.25 -15.87
C ALA A 11 -9.13 -9.24 -14.70
N PHE A 12 -8.47 -8.86 -13.61
CA PHE A 12 -8.47 -9.55 -12.33
C PHE A 12 -8.91 -8.59 -11.23
N GLU A 13 -9.79 -9.04 -10.36
CA GLU A 13 -10.09 -8.35 -9.11
C GLU A 13 -8.95 -8.50 -8.11
N ARG A 14 -8.85 -7.55 -7.17
CA ARG A 14 -7.87 -7.63 -6.08
C ARG A 14 -8.27 -8.72 -5.10
N ASN A 15 -7.30 -9.48 -4.58
CA ASN A 15 -7.57 -10.51 -3.57
C ASN A 15 -7.36 -10.03 -2.13
N LEU A 16 -6.65 -8.91 -1.93
CA LEU A 16 -6.55 -8.24 -0.64
C LEU A 16 -7.45 -7.01 -0.67
N ASP A 17 -8.67 -7.16 -0.15
CA ASP A 17 -9.67 -6.10 -0.09
C ASP A 17 -9.57 -5.37 1.25
N ILE A 18 -8.99 -4.18 1.20
CA ILE A 18 -8.56 -3.39 2.36
C ILE A 18 -9.53 -2.22 2.55
N SER A 19 -10.03 -2.05 3.79
CA SER A 19 -10.85 -0.89 4.15
C SER A 19 -9.99 0.37 4.27
N ASP A 20 -10.65 1.53 4.40
CA ASP A 20 -9.94 2.72 4.85
C ASP A 20 -9.42 2.55 6.28
N GLY A 21 -8.38 3.32 6.61
CA GLY A 21 -7.81 3.42 7.95
C GLY A 21 -8.43 4.55 8.74
N PHE A 22 -9.03 4.23 9.89
CA PHE A 22 -9.65 5.21 10.77
C PHE A 22 -8.67 5.67 11.85
N MET A 23 -8.50 6.98 12.01
CA MET A 23 -7.58 7.54 13.01
C MET A 23 -8.32 7.95 14.29
N ALA A 24 -7.81 7.47 15.41
CA ALA A 24 -8.22 7.81 16.75
C ALA A 24 -7.00 8.12 17.63
N GLN A 25 -7.24 8.56 18.85
CA GLN A 25 -6.21 9.03 19.78
C GLN A 25 -6.57 8.64 21.22
N LYS A 26 -5.55 8.44 22.05
CA LYS A 26 -5.70 8.25 23.50
C LYS A 26 -4.44 8.71 24.24
N ASN A 27 -4.54 8.72 25.57
CA ASN A 27 -3.41 8.91 26.46
C ASN A 27 -2.87 7.53 26.89
N SER A 28 -1.62 7.22 26.58
CA SER A 28 -0.98 5.95 26.96
C SER A 28 -0.75 5.81 28.46
N GLN A 29 -0.71 6.93 29.18
CA GLN A 29 -0.43 7.00 30.62
C GLN A 29 -1.69 6.88 31.48
N ASP A 30 -2.88 6.94 30.88
CA ASP A 30 -4.16 6.74 31.56
C ASP A 30 -4.85 5.48 31.06
N GLU A 31 -4.87 4.43 31.90
CA GLU A 31 -5.53 3.16 31.59
C GLU A 31 -7.04 3.30 31.33
N LYS A 32 -7.68 4.36 31.85
CA LYS A 32 -9.09 4.65 31.62
C LYS A 32 -9.32 5.48 30.36
N SER A 33 -8.26 5.89 29.66
CA SER A 33 -8.36 6.71 28.46
C SER A 33 -9.14 5.99 27.36
N VAL A 34 -10.24 6.60 26.96
CA VAL A 34 -11.08 6.09 25.87
C VAL A 34 -10.59 6.65 24.55
N ALA A 35 -10.44 5.79 23.54
CA ALA A 35 -10.05 6.22 22.21
C ALA A 35 -11.09 7.19 21.61
N THR A 36 -10.65 8.40 21.26
CA THR A 36 -11.48 9.42 20.60
C THR A 36 -10.99 9.68 19.17
N PRO A 37 -11.82 10.18 18.24
CA PRO A 37 -11.38 10.44 16.88
C PRO A 37 -10.29 11.53 16.78
N VAL A 38 -9.37 11.37 15.84
CA VAL A 38 -8.52 12.49 15.39
C VAL A 38 -9.35 13.37 14.44
N ARG A 39 -9.41 14.67 14.73
CA ARG A 39 -10.16 15.65 13.92
C ARG A 39 -9.21 16.44 13.01
N ILE A 40 -9.70 16.79 11.84
CA ILE A 40 -9.01 17.68 10.90
C ILE A 40 -9.40 19.11 11.25
N GLN A 41 -8.41 19.98 11.35
CA GLN A 41 -8.56 21.40 11.65
C GLN A 41 -8.00 22.22 10.49
N GLU A 42 -8.73 23.27 10.12
CA GLU A 42 -8.23 24.30 9.21
C GLU A 42 -7.36 25.28 10.00
N LYS A 43 -6.18 25.60 9.46
CA LYS A 43 -5.35 26.72 9.95
C LYS A 43 -4.90 27.59 8.80
N SER A 44 -4.75 28.88 9.08
CA SER A 44 -4.14 29.84 8.16
C SER A 44 -2.65 29.95 8.47
N ILE A 45 -1.82 29.79 7.45
CA ILE A 45 -0.37 29.90 7.53
C ILE A 45 0.13 31.01 6.62
N ARG A 46 1.18 31.71 7.04
CA ARG A 46 1.96 32.60 6.18
C ARG A 46 3.18 31.83 5.70
N GLY A 47 3.11 31.30 4.49
CA GLY A 47 4.22 30.64 3.85
C GLY A 47 5.34 31.63 3.48
N THR A 48 6.51 31.08 3.19
CA THR A 48 7.61 31.80 2.56
C THR A 48 7.66 31.44 1.07
N ILE A 49 8.22 32.30 0.23
CA ILE A 49 8.56 31.94 -1.15
C ILE A 49 9.81 31.04 -1.10
N SER A 50 9.64 29.74 -1.33
CA SER A 50 10.71 28.72 -1.21
C SER A 50 10.88 27.86 -2.46
N ASN A 51 10.08 28.10 -3.50
CA ASN A 51 10.27 27.48 -4.81
C ASN A 51 11.46 28.14 -5.55
N ARG A 52 12.07 27.41 -6.48
CA ARG A 52 13.11 27.99 -7.35
C ARG A 52 12.52 29.12 -8.18
N LEU A 53 13.08 30.32 -8.02
CA LEU A 53 12.70 31.50 -8.78
C LEU A 53 13.49 31.57 -10.09
N LYS A 54 12.98 32.33 -11.04
CA LYS A 54 13.64 32.55 -12.33
C LYS A 54 14.89 33.40 -12.13
N LYS A 55 15.92 33.16 -12.96
CA LYS A 55 17.23 33.82 -12.86
C LYS A 55 17.15 35.36 -12.87
N ASN A 56 16.25 35.92 -13.67
CA ASN A 56 16.02 37.37 -13.76
C ASN A 56 15.42 38.00 -12.48
N ILE A 57 14.95 37.19 -11.53
CA ILE A 57 14.52 37.61 -10.19
C ILE A 57 15.67 37.43 -9.20
N THR A 58 16.40 36.30 -9.26
CA THR A 58 17.47 36.00 -8.31
C THR A 58 18.74 36.82 -8.51
N ASP A 59 19.00 37.29 -9.74
CA ASP A 59 20.18 38.11 -10.06
C ASP A 59 19.99 39.61 -9.68
N ASP A 60 18.78 40.00 -9.27
CA ASP A 60 18.40 41.38 -8.94
C ASP A 60 17.91 41.43 -7.49
N PRO A 61 18.73 41.91 -6.53
CA PRO A 61 18.39 41.91 -5.12
C PRO A 61 17.04 42.58 -4.82
N THR A 62 16.73 43.68 -5.50
CA THR A 62 15.47 44.42 -5.30
C THR A 62 14.25 43.61 -5.75
N LYS A 63 14.35 42.86 -6.86
CA LYS A 63 13.27 41.98 -7.31
C LYS A 63 13.10 40.76 -6.42
N LEU A 64 14.20 40.22 -5.91
CA LEU A 64 14.15 39.12 -4.96
C LEU A 64 13.46 39.56 -3.66
N ASP A 65 13.86 40.70 -3.10
CA ASP A 65 13.23 41.28 -1.91
C ASP A 65 11.73 41.51 -2.14
N ALA A 66 11.36 42.09 -3.29
CA ALA A 66 9.96 42.32 -3.64
C ALA A 66 9.13 41.03 -3.77
N GLU A 67 9.70 39.90 -4.21
CA GLU A 67 9.00 38.61 -4.20
C GLU A 67 8.89 38.03 -2.79
N ILE A 68 9.90 38.18 -1.95
CA ILE A 68 9.91 37.67 -0.57
C ILE A 68 8.93 38.44 0.32
N GLU A 69 8.77 39.74 0.10
CA GLU A 69 7.83 40.59 0.86
C GLU A 69 6.37 40.18 0.64
N LYS A 70 6.04 39.53 -0.48
CA LYS A 70 4.67 39.08 -0.77
C LYS A 70 4.21 38.05 0.25
N ALA A 71 3.14 38.39 0.96
CA ALA A 71 2.52 37.48 1.92
C ALA A 71 1.91 36.27 1.19
N ASN A 72 2.56 35.11 1.30
CA ASN A 72 2.04 33.84 0.79
C ASN A 72 1.06 33.23 1.82
N LEU A 73 -0.10 33.86 1.99
CA LEU A 73 -1.14 33.42 2.91
C LEU A 73 -1.85 32.19 2.33
N GLN A 74 -1.94 31.12 3.13
CA GLN A 74 -2.57 29.88 2.72
C GLN A 74 -3.47 29.32 3.81
N LYS A 75 -4.56 28.68 3.41
CA LYS A 75 -5.37 27.85 4.29
C LYS A 75 -5.03 26.38 4.04
N VAL A 76 -4.75 25.65 5.11
CA VAL A 76 -4.40 24.23 5.03
C VAL A 76 -5.16 23.42 6.07
N ASP A 77 -5.48 22.19 5.72
CA ASP A 77 -5.89 21.19 6.68
C ASP A 77 -4.67 20.59 7.41
N SER A 78 -4.85 20.40 8.72
CA SER A 78 -3.91 19.71 9.61
C SER A 78 -4.65 18.80 10.58
N ALA A 79 -3.97 17.78 11.08
CA ALA A 79 -4.51 16.86 12.07
C ALA A 79 -3.44 16.63 13.13
N SER A 80 -3.78 16.86 14.39
CA SER A 80 -2.89 16.63 15.53
C SER A 80 -3.65 15.87 16.62
N LEU A 81 -2.90 15.20 17.48
CA LEU A 81 -3.44 14.72 18.74
C LEU A 81 -3.80 15.91 19.64
N LEU A 82 -4.66 15.67 20.62
CA LEU A 82 -4.95 16.62 21.69
C LEU A 82 -3.76 16.71 22.66
N GLU A 83 -3.69 17.79 23.42
CA GLU A 83 -2.57 18.05 24.35
C GLU A 83 -2.44 16.98 25.45
N GLU A 84 -3.54 16.33 25.79
CA GLU A 84 -3.61 15.25 26.77
C GLU A 84 -3.39 13.86 26.16
N ASN A 85 -3.27 13.73 24.83
CA ASN A 85 -3.11 12.45 24.13
C ASN A 85 -1.77 12.36 23.41
N ASP A 86 -1.06 11.26 23.62
CA ASP A 86 0.26 10.99 23.04
C ASP A 86 0.26 9.85 22.01
N THR A 87 -0.85 9.10 21.91
CA THR A 87 -0.93 7.87 21.14
C THR A 87 -1.88 8.02 19.97
N LEU A 88 -1.38 7.83 18.76
CA LEU A 88 -2.17 7.66 17.55
C LEU A 88 -2.63 6.20 17.45
N ILE A 89 -3.93 6.01 17.25
CA ILE A 89 -4.53 4.72 16.94
C ILE A 89 -4.97 4.72 15.49
N VAL A 90 -4.60 3.70 14.73
CA VAL A 90 -5.11 3.51 13.37
C VAL A 90 -5.67 2.11 13.22
N SER A 91 -6.94 2.01 12.81
CA SER A 91 -7.65 0.74 12.65
C SER A 91 -8.20 0.56 11.24
N TRP A 92 -8.12 -0.65 10.69
CA TRP A 92 -8.62 -1.01 9.37
C TRP A 92 -8.85 -2.53 9.29
N THR A 93 -9.52 -3.00 8.25
CA THR A 93 -9.74 -4.43 8.00
C THR A 93 -9.20 -4.87 6.65
N CYS A 94 -8.80 -6.13 6.57
CA CYS A 94 -8.39 -6.78 5.33
C CYS A 94 -9.21 -8.06 5.14
N LYS A 95 -10.03 -8.10 4.10
CA LYS A 95 -10.63 -9.35 3.64
C LYS A 95 -9.67 -10.01 2.66
N VAL A 96 -9.30 -11.26 2.94
CA VAL A 96 -8.44 -12.05 2.06
C VAL A 96 -9.35 -12.95 1.22
N LEU A 97 -9.41 -12.67 -0.07
CA LEU A 97 -10.26 -13.37 -1.03
C LEU A 97 -9.48 -14.51 -1.72
N PRO A 98 -10.16 -15.62 -2.05
CA PRO A 98 -9.57 -16.72 -2.80
C PRO A 98 -8.90 -16.29 -4.09
N PHE A 99 -7.69 -16.79 -4.35
CA PHE A 99 -6.95 -16.62 -5.59
C PHE A 99 -6.75 -17.99 -6.26
N ASP A 100 -7.51 -18.24 -7.33
CA ASP A 100 -7.45 -19.47 -8.14
C ASP A 100 -6.84 -19.23 -9.54
N GLY A 101 -6.36 -18.01 -9.81
CA GLY A 101 -5.80 -17.63 -11.11
C GLY A 101 -6.83 -17.40 -12.21
N LYS A 102 -8.13 -17.52 -11.92
CA LYS A 102 -9.19 -17.29 -12.91
C LYS A 102 -9.41 -15.79 -13.09
N PRO A 103 -9.28 -15.24 -14.31
CA PRO A 103 -9.62 -13.84 -14.55
C PRO A 103 -11.14 -13.64 -14.44
N ASN A 104 -11.55 -12.47 -13.92
CA ASN A 104 -12.95 -12.06 -13.86
C ASN A 104 -13.52 -11.77 -15.26
N VAL A 105 -12.67 -11.26 -16.17
CA VAL A 105 -13.03 -10.98 -17.56
C VAL A 105 -11.90 -11.47 -18.46
N CYS A 106 -12.23 -12.28 -19.47
CA CYS A 106 -11.33 -12.69 -20.54
C CYS A 106 -12.13 -12.89 -21.83
N ASN A 107 -11.72 -12.28 -22.94
CA ASN A 107 -12.42 -12.40 -24.22
C ASN A 107 -11.89 -13.51 -25.15
N ASP A 108 -10.84 -14.21 -24.75
CA ASP A 108 -10.30 -15.38 -25.47
C ASP A 108 -10.31 -16.60 -24.54
N GLN A 109 -11.10 -17.61 -24.88
CA GLN A 109 -11.27 -18.81 -24.07
C GLN A 109 -10.04 -19.73 -24.09
N ALA A 110 -9.33 -19.81 -25.23
CA ALA A 110 -8.12 -20.62 -25.34
C ALA A 110 -6.99 -19.99 -24.51
N TYR A 111 -6.88 -18.66 -24.56
CA TYR A 111 -5.96 -17.91 -23.70
C TYR A 111 -6.28 -18.12 -22.22
N GLN A 112 -7.56 -18.02 -21.83
CA GLN A 112 -7.99 -18.23 -20.45
C GLN A 112 -7.63 -19.64 -19.95
N THR A 113 -7.87 -20.68 -20.76
CA THR A 113 -7.52 -22.06 -20.38
C THR A 113 -6.01 -22.20 -20.16
N LYS A 114 -5.18 -21.65 -21.05
CA LYS A 114 -3.72 -21.73 -20.92
C LYS A 114 -3.20 -20.94 -19.72
N LEU A 115 -3.71 -19.73 -19.52
CA LEU A 115 -3.45 -18.87 -18.37
C LEU A 115 -3.76 -19.61 -17.06
N LEU A 116 -4.96 -20.19 -16.95
CA LEU A 116 -5.39 -20.88 -15.75
C LEU A 116 -4.48 -22.07 -15.46
N ALA A 117 -4.12 -22.88 -16.46
CA ALA A 117 -3.17 -23.97 -16.30
C ALA A 117 -1.82 -23.47 -15.78
N THR A 118 -1.30 -22.39 -16.36
CA THR A 118 -0.01 -21.79 -15.96
C THR A 118 -0.02 -21.34 -14.48
N VAL A 119 -1.10 -20.71 -14.04
CA VAL A 119 -1.24 -20.27 -12.64
C VAL A 119 -1.45 -21.46 -11.70
N GLN A 120 -2.23 -22.46 -12.10
CA GLN A 120 -2.44 -23.67 -11.29
C GLN A 120 -1.16 -24.48 -11.12
N ASP A 121 -0.33 -24.58 -12.15
CA ASP A 121 1.00 -25.23 -12.07
C ASP A 121 1.89 -24.50 -11.04
N TYR A 122 1.91 -23.16 -11.06
CA TYR A 122 2.61 -22.37 -10.04
C TYR A 122 2.07 -22.63 -8.63
N LEU A 123 0.74 -22.63 -8.47
CA LEU A 123 0.10 -22.84 -7.16
C LEU A 123 0.39 -24.25 -6.62
N GLN A 124 0.47 -25.26 -7.49
CA GLN A 124 0.84 -26.61 -7.11
C GLN A 124 2.32 -26.73 -6.71
N GLU A 125 3.22 -26.05 -7.42
CA GLU A 125 4.66 -26.15 -7.19
C GLU A 125 5.15 -25.31 -6.00
N HIS A 126 4.62 -24.10 -5.86
CA HIS A 126 5.13 -23.12 -4.89
C HIS A 126 4.11 -22.71 -3.83
N GLY A 127 2.81 -22.86 -4.12
CA GLY A 127 1.74 -22.29 -3.31
C GLY A 127 1.82 -20.76 -3.21
N VAL A 128 1.26 -20.21 -2.14
CA VAL A 128 1.23 -18.76 -1.88
C VAL A 128 1.96 -18.36 -0.60
N LYS A 129 2.68 -19.29 0.03
CA LYS A 129 3.33 -19.10 1.33
C LYS A 129 4.34 -17.94 1.36
N GLU A 130 5.17 -17.82 0.33
CA GLU A 130 6.14 -16.71 0.20
C GLU A 130 5.43 -15.36 0.13
N LEU A 131 4.36 -15.26 -0.68
CA LEU A 131 3.57 -14.04 -0.81
C LEU A 131 2.84 -13.70 0.50
N ALA A 132 2.21 -14.70 1.12
CA ALA A 132 1.51 -14.56 2.39
C ALA A 132 2.45 -14.09 3.53
N HIS A 133 3.67 -14.65 3.60
CA HIS A 133 4.70 -14.21 4.56
C HIS A 133 5.08 -12.74 4.38
N ARG A 134 5.28 -12.30 3.14
CA ARG A 134 5.63 -10.89 2.85
C ARG A 134 4.48 -9.92 3.14
N TYR A 135 3.25 -10.29 2.81
CA TYR A 135 2.06 -9.51 3.18
C TYR A 135 1.91 -9.41 4.70
N ALA A 136 2.02 -10.54 5.41
CA ALA A 136 1.99 -10.59 6.87
C ALA A 136 3.06 -9.71 7.51
N THR A 137 4.28 -9.73 6.95
CA THR A 137 5.39 -8.91 7.44
C THR A 137 5.08 -7.42 7.32
N ASN A 138 4.52 -6.97 6.20
CA ASN A 138 4.12 -5.57 6.02
C ASN A 138 2.94 -5.14 6.91
N ILE A 139 2.04 -6.07 7.28
CA ILE A 139 1.01 -5.82 8.29
C ILE A 139 1.66 -5.63 9.66
N ALA A 140 2.52 -6.57 10.06
CA ALA A 140 3.14 -6.62 11.37
C ALA A 140 4.14 -5.47 11.64
N ASN A 141 4.91 -5.05 10.63
CA ASN A 141 5.91 -3.98 10.76
C ASN A 141 5.32 -2.55 10.67
N ALA A 142 3.99 -2.45 10.52
CA ALA A 142 3.27 -1.19 10.41
C ALA A 142 3.75 -0.27 9.26
N ARG A 143 4.27 -0.81 8.14
CA ARG A 143 4.61 -0.02 6.95
C ARG A 143 3.44 0.86 6.49
N TRP A 144 2.23 0.34 6.64
CA TRP A 144 0.98 1.01 6.31
C TRP A 144 0.66 2.25 7.15
N LEU A 145 1.42 2.57 8.21
CA LEU A 145 1.35 3.86 8.90
C LEU A 145 2.07 4.99 8.14
N TRP A 146 2.86 4.66 7.11
CA TRP A 146 3.62 5.63 6.31
C TRP A 146 4.41 6.61 7.21
N ARG A 147 4.20 7.92 7.05
CA ARG A 147 4.91 8.96 7.81
C ARG A 147 4.65 8.87 9.31
N ASN A 148 3.50 8.37 9.75
CA ASN A 148 3.20 8.18 11.17
C ASN A 148 4.12 7.13 11.83
N ARG A 149 4.72 6.22 11.04
CA ARG A 149 5.70 5.25 11.55
C ARG A 149 7.01 5.92 11.98
N VAL A 150 7.44 6.97 11.27
CA VAL A 150 8.76 7.59 11.44
C VAL A 150 8.88 8.33 12.76
N GLY A 151 7.82 9.05 13.16
CA GLY A 151 7.79 9.88 14.36
C GLY A 151 7.30 9.19 15.63
N ALA A 152 7.03 7.88 15.59
CA ALA A 152 6.57 7.16 16.77
C ALA A 152 7.76 6.64 17.59
N GLU A 153 7.71 6.67 18.91
CA GLU A 153 8.67 6.04 19.83
C GLU A 153 8.48 4.52 19.85
N LYS A 154 7.23 4.08 20.01
CA LYS A 154 6.81 2.67 20.06
C LYS A 154 5.59 2.46 19.18
N ILE A 155 5.52 1.30 18.53
CA ILE A 155 4.37 0.93 17.71
C ILE A 155 3.99 -0.52 18.03
N THR A 156 2.81 -0.69 18.62
CA THR A 156 2.23 -2.02 18.88
C THR A 156 1.14 -2.28 17.85
N VAL A 157 1.24 -3.38 17.09
CA VAL A 157 0.20 -3.80 16.13
C VAL A 157 -0.54 -4.99 16.70
N PHE A 158 -1.86 -4.90 16.73
CA PHE A 158 -2.79 -5.97 17.05
C PHE A 158 -3.45 -6.45 15.76
N VAL A 159 -3.45 -7.77 15.55
CA VAL A 159 -4.16 -8.40 14.43
C VAL A 159 -5.10 -9.44 14.97
N THR A 160 -6.40 -9.22 14.79
CA THR A 160 -7.46 -10.10 15.26
C THR A 160 -8.14 -10.78 14.07
N CYS A 161 -8.26 -12.10 14.13
CA CYS A 161 -8.94 -12.90 13.12
C CYS A 161 -9.86 -13.93 13.78
N LYS A 162 -11.04 -14.15 13.20
CA LYS A 162 -11.97 -15.19 13.63
C LYS A 162 -11.82 -16.40 12.71
N ILE A 163 -11.38 -17.54 13.24
CA ILE A 163 -11.20 -18.81 12.51
C ILE A 163 -11.99 -19.90 13.23
N ALA A 164 -12.82 -20.65 12.52
CA ALA A 164 -13.68 -21.71 13.08
C ALA A 164 -14.45 -21.25 14.33
N GLU A 165 -15.09 -20.07 14.23
CA GLU A 165 -15.83 -19.41 15.31
C GLU A 165 -15.02 -18.94 16.53
N LYS A 166 -13.69 -19.12 16.54
CA LYS A 166 -12.82 -18.64 17.63
C LYS A 166 -12.07 -17.39 17.21
N GLU A 167 -12.05 -16.39 18.10
CA GLU A 167 -11.28 -15.17 17.92
C GLU A 167 -9.84 -15.38 18.41
N HIS A 168 -8.89 -15.01 17.57
CA HIS A 168 -7.46 -15.05 17.86
C HIS A 168 -6.87 -13.66 17.68
N THR A 169 -6.06 -13.19 18.63
CA THR A 169 -5.37 -11.90 18.55
C THR A 169 -3.87 -12.10 18.65
N LEU A 170 -3.14 -11.58 17.66
CA LEU A 170 -1.68 -11.52 17.64
C LEU A 170 -1.24 -10.09 17.96
N THR A 171 -0.11 -9.96 18.65
CA THR A 171 0.49 -8.67 19.01
C THR A 171 1.93 -8.61 18.50
N PHE A 172 2.30 -7.51 17.87
CA PHE A 172 3.64 -7.29 17.30
C PHE A 172 4.24 -5.97 17.79
N ASP A 173 5.52 -6.01 18.16
CA ASP A 173 6.35 -4.80 18.20
C ASP A 173 6.80 -4.47 16.77
N ALA A 174 6.15 -3.51 16.14
CA ALA A 174 6.33 -3.23 14.72
C ALA A 174 7.71 -2.64 14.39
N LYS A 175 8.40 -2.07 15.38
CA LYS A 175 9.75 -1.52 15.19
C LYS A 175 10.83 -2.59 15.22
N SER A 176 10.57 -3.72 15.88
CA SER A 176 11.46 -4.89 15.87
C SER A 176 11.48 -5.63 14.53
N ILE A 177 10.49 -5.39 13.66
CA ILE A 177 10.35 -6.05 12.35
C ILE A 177 10.83 -5.10 11.25
N SER A 178 11.70 -5.62 10.38
CA SER A 178 12.31 -4.83 9.30
C SER A 178 11.27 -4.35 8.29
N VAL A 179 11.49 -3.13 7.77
CA VAL A 179 10.81 -2.61 6.57
C VAL A 179 11.71 -2.66 5.34
N HIS A 180 12.92 -3.21 5.45
CA HIS A 180 13.88 -3.27 4.35
C HIS A 180 14.06 -4.69 3.80
N ASN A 181 13.66 -5.72 4.55
CA ASN A 181 13.71 -7.12 4.14
C ASN A 181 12.57 -7.92 4.78
N PHE A 182 12.49 -9.20 4.44
CA PHE A 182 11.45 -10.14 4.91
C PHE A 182 12.03 -11.33 5.69
N GLU A 183 13.20 -11.14 6.32
CA GLU A 183 13.95 -12.21 6.96
C GLU A 183 13.45 -12.54 8.38
N THR A 184 12.70 -11.62 9.00
CA THR A 184 12.13 -11.81 10.33
C THR A 184 11.24 -13.06 10.36
N LYS A 185 11.50 -13.94 11.33
CA LYS A 185 10.71 -15.17 11.57
C LYS A 185 10.39 -15.26 13.06
N ASN A 186 9.11 -15.45 13.37
CA ASN A 186 8.62 -15.80 14.70
C ASN A 186 7.23 -16.44 14.56
N ASP A 187 6.77 -17.10 15.63
CA ASP A 187 5.53 -17.89 15.58
C ASP A 187 4.28 -17.04 15.33
N ALA A 188 4.21 -15.82 15.88
CA ALA A 188 3.10 -14.91 15.62
C ALA A 188 3.03 -14.49 14.14
N LEU A 189 4.18 -14.19 13.54
CA LEU A 189 4.26 -13.82 12.13
C LEU A 189 3.93 -15.02 11.23
N ALA A 190 4.42 -16.22 11.57
CA ALA A 190 4.05 -17.45 10.87
C ALA A 190 2.55 -17.74 10.96
N THR A 191 1.92 -17.47 12.10
CA THR A 191 0.46 -17.62 12.30
C THR A 191 -0.31 -16.63 11.43
N LEU A 192 0.11 -15.36 11.38
CA LEU A 192 -0.51 -14.36 10.51
C LEU A 192 -0.36 -14.71 9.03
N ALA A 193 0.83 -15.16 8.60
CA ALA A 193 1.07 -15.60 7.24
C ALA A 193 0.17 -16.78 6.86
N ASN A 194 0.00 -17.75 7.77
CA ASN A 194 -0.88 -18.90 7.57
C ASN A 194 -2.36 -18.50 7.44
N TRP A 195 -2.83 -17.48 8.18
CA TRP A 195 -4.19 -16.95 7.97
C TRP A 195 -4.36 -16.35 6.58
N ILE A 196 -3.39 -15.57 6.10
CA ILE A 196 -3.45 -15.01 4.74
C ILE A 196 -3.39 -16.11 3.69
N GLU A 197 -2.53 -17.12 3.88
CA GLU A 197 -2.44 -18.29 3.01
C GLU A 197 -3.78 -19.01 2.93
N GLN A 198 -4.41 -19.34 4.07
CA GLN A 198 -5.72 -19.99 4.10
C GLN A 198 -6.80 -19.21 3.35
N GLY A 199 -6.81 -17.88 3.46
CA GLY A 199 -7.74 -17.03 2.72
C GLY A 199 -7.50 -17.07 1.21
N LEU A 200 -6.24 -16.92 0.78
CA LEU A 200 -5.86 -16.97 -0.64
C LEU A 200 -6.12 -18.35 -1.25
N THR A 201 -5.94 -19.44 -0.50
CA THR A 201 -6.17 -20.81 -0.98
C THR A 201 -7.61 -21.30 -0.76
N ASN A 202 -8.53 -20.42 -0.38
CA ASN A 202 -9.94 -20.76 -0.11
C ASN A 202 -10.15 -21.87 0.95
N GLN A 203 -9.22 -22.02 1.88
CA GLN A 203 -9.34 -22.98 2.99
C GLN A 203 -10.19 -22.43 4.13
N ALA A 204 -10.24 -21.10 4.28
CA ALA A 204 -11.06 -20.43 5.28
C ALA A 204 -11.51 -19.05 4.78
N PHE A 205 -12.65 -18.58 5.30
CA PHE A 205 -13.04 -17.18 5.15
C PHE A 205 -12.24 -16.32 6.14
N VAL A 206 -11.44 -15.38 5.63
CA VAL A 206 -10.49 -14.62 6.45
C VAL A 206 -10.77 -13.12 6.35
N ILE A 207 -11.13 -12.53 7.50
CA ILE A 207 -11.13 -11.09 7.71
C ILE A 207 -10.19 -10.79 8.87
N LEU A 208 -9.14 -10.04 8.57
CA LEU A 208 -8.21 -9.51 9.55
C LEU A 208 -8.73 -8.16 10.04
N ASN A 209 -8.76 -7.96 11.35
CA ASN A 209 -8.96 -6.66 11.98
C ASN A 209 -7.62 -6.18 12.51
N ILE A 210 -7.11 -5.08 11.97
CA ILE A 210 -5.79 -4.55 12.28
C ILE A 210 -5.97 -3.25 13.07
N LYS A 211 -5.27 -3.14 14.19
CA LYS A 211 -5.15 -1.91 15.00
C LYS A 211 -3.68 -1.66 15.31
N ALA A 212 -3.18 -0.46 15.05
CA ALA A 212 -1.89 -0.02 15.59
C ALA A 212 -2.10 1.03 16.67
N GLU A 213 -1.27 0.97 17.71
CA GLU A 213 -1.11 2.02 18.70
C GLU A 213 0.34 2.54 18.59
N ALA A 214 0.49 3.77 18.11
CA ALA A 214 1.77 4.44 17.89
C ALA A 214 1.92 5.61 18.87
N ILE A 215 2.87 5.50 19.80
CA ILE A 215 3.19 6.56 20.75
C ILE A 215 4.01 7.60 20.00
N VAL A 216 3.43 8.77 19.71
CA VAL A 216 4.05 9.84 18.91
C VAL A 216 4.37 11.08 19.74
N GLY A 217 3.76 11.22 20.92
CA GLY A 217 3.95 12.35 21.84
C GLY A 217 2.73 13.27 21.91
N PHE A 218 2.60 13.96 23.05
CA PHE A 218 1.46 14.83 23.36
C PHE A 218 1.30 15.95 22.32
N GLY A 219 0.07 16.12 21.81
CA GLY A 219 -0.28 17.21 20.86
C GLY A 219 0.38 17.13 19.49
N GLN A 220 1.12 16.06 19.16
CA GLN A 220 1.91 15.98 17.93
C GLN A 220 1.05 15.89 16.67
N GLU A 221 1.58 16.40 15.56
CA GLU A 221 0.95 16.30 14.24
C GLU A 221 0.96 14.84 13.76
N VAL A 222 -0.17 14.41 13.20
CA VAL A 222 -0.34 13.11 12.55
C VAL A 222 -0.66 13.31 11.07
N TYR A 223 -0.50 12.25 10.28
CA TYR A 223 -0.45 12.34 8.83
C TYR A 223 -1.50 11.45 8.16
N PRO A 224 -2.75 11.93 8.05
CA PRO A 224 -3.79 11.33 7.23
C PRO A 224 -3.40 11.31 5.74
N SER A 225 -4.24 10.69 4.90
CA SER A 225 -4.05 10.85 3.45
C SER A 225 -4.42 12.27 3.00
N GLN A 226 -3.83 12.71 1.89
CA GLN A 226 -4.11 14.01 1.30
C GLN A 226 -5.03 13.82 0.10
N GLU A 227 -6.04 14.67 -0.03
CA GLU A 227 -6.90 14.73 -1.20
C GLU A 227 -6.23 15.51 -2.33
N LEU A 228 -6.49 15.08 -3.57
CA LEU A 228 -6.04 15.81 -4.75
C LEU A 228 -7.03 16.93 -5.05
N ILE A 229 -6.54 18.18 -5.03
CA ILE A 229 -7.34 19.35 -5.41
C ILE A 229 -7.23 19.52 -6.93
N LEU A 230 -8.26 19.08 -7.65
CA LEU A 230 -8.33 19.18 -9.12
C LEU A 230 -8.98 20.49 -9.61
N ASP A 231 -9.86 21.10 -8.81
CA ASP A 231 -10.59 22.31 -9.18
C ASP A 231 -9.83 23.59 -8.80
N THR A 232 -9.75 24.52 -9.75
CA THR A 232 -9.10 25.83 -9.60
C THR A 232 -9.88 26.82 -8.73
N GLY A 233 -11.09 26.46 -8.26
CA GLY A 233 -11.94 27.30 -7.43
C GLY A 233 -11.78 27.11 -5.91
N LYS A 234 -10.96 26.15 -5.46
CA LYS A 234 -10.79 25.87 -4.03
C LYS A 234 -9.88 26.88 -3.34
N THR A 235 -10.24 27.24 -2.11
CA THR A 235 -9.56 28.27 -1.30
C THR A 235 -8.47 27.71 -0.37
N LYS A 236 -8.30 26.38 -0.33
CA LYS A 236 -7.27 25.69 0.47
C LYS A 236 -6.16 25.15 -0.41
N SER A 237 -4.91 25.26 0.04
CA SER A 237 -3.75 24.67 -0.66
C SER A 237 -3.49 23.21 -0.29
N LYS A 238 -4.11 22.71 0.79
CA LYS A 238 -4.00 21.32 1.25
C LYS A 238 -5.31 20.88 1.89
N GLU A 239 -5.88 19.79 1.38
CA GLU A 239 -7.05 19.12 1.95
C GLU A 239 -6.67 17.71 2.41
N LEU A 240 -7.10 17.34 3.60
CA LEU A 240 -6.83 16.02 4.18
C LEU A 240 -8.06 15.12 4.04
N TYR A 241 -7.82 13.82 3.83
CA TYR A 241 -8.86 12.83 3.69
C TYR A 241 -9.64 12.63 4.98
N LYS A 242 -10.96 12.69 4.87
CA LYS A 242 -11.93 12.61 5.96
C LYS A 242 -12.94 11.50 5.71
N ILE A 243 -13.24 10.72 6.75
CA ILE A 243 -14.33 9.74 6.77
C ILE A 243 -15.18 9.99 8.01
N ASN A 244 -16.48 10.23 7.84
CA ASN A 244 -17.41 10.48 8.95
C ASN A 244 -16.90 11.56 9.92
N ASP A 245 -16.35 12.66 9.36
CA ASP A 245 -15.72 13.77 10.10
C ASP A 245 -14.45 13.41 10.89
N LYS A 246 -13.81 12.28 10.58
CA LYS A 246 -12.57 11.83 11.22
C LYS A 246 -11.44 11.79 10.20
N ALA A 247 -10.23 12.08 10.65
CA ALA A 247 -9.04 11.86 9.84
C ALA A 247 -8.91 10.39 9.44
N GLY A 248 -8.50 10.14 8.20
CA GLY A 248 -8.38 8.79 7.66
C GLY A 248 -7.21 8.56 6.74
N MET A 249 -6.92 7.29 6.48
CA MET A 249 -6.00 6.84 5.45
C MET A 249 -6.76 6.14 4.34
N HIS A 250 -6.51 6.53 3.10
CA HIS A 250 -7.10 5.87 1.94
C HIS A 250 -6.76 4.38 1.92
N SER A 251 -7.77 3.54 1.70
CA SER A 251 -7.61 2.09 1.51
C SER A 251 -6.52 1.72 0.50
N GLN A 252 -6.46 2.37 -0.67
CA GLN A 252 -5.41 2.11 -1.68
C GLN A 252 -4.00 2.47 -1.21
N LYS A 253 -3.86 3.42 -0.28
CA LYS A 253 -2.56 3.79 0.33
C LYS A 253 -2.11 2.75 1.33
N ILE A 254 -3.03 2.17 2.10
CA ILE A 254 -2.76 1.01 2.96
C ILE A 254 -2.41 -0.20 2.08
N GLY A 255 -3.21 -0.48 1.06
CA GLY A 255 -2.96 -1.59 0.13
C GLY A 255 -1.62 -1.49 -0.60
N ASN A 256 -1.20 -0.30 -1.02
CA ASN A 256 0.14 -0.07 -1.58
C ASN A 256 1.25 -0.48 -0.61
N ALA A 257 1.13 -0.12 0.68
CA ALA A 257 2.09 -0.54 1.69
C ALA A 257 2.08 -2.06 1.89
N ILE A 258 0.92 -2.71 1.96
CA ILE A 258 0.85 -4.17 2.14
C ILE A 258 1.52 -4.90 0.98
N ARG A 259 1.30 -4.47 -0.26
CA ARG A 259 1.94 -5.06 -1.45
C ARG A 259 3.35 -4.53 -1.76
N THR A 260 4.00 -3.82 -0.84
CA THR A 260 5.42 -3.43 -0.93
C THR A 260 6.30 -4.64 -0.62
N ILE A 261 6.33 -5.60 -1.53
CA ILE A 261 6.96 -6.92 -1.34
C ILE A 261 7.99 -7.29 -2.40
N ASP A 262 8.10 -6.50 -3.48
CA ASP A 262 8.97 -6.81 -4.60
C ASP A 262 10.42 -6.49 -4.26
N THR A 263 11.21 -7.53 -4.02
CA THR A 263 12.68 -7.47 -3.89
C THR A 263 13.35 -8.27 -5.01
N TRP A 264 12.63 -8.51 -6.10
CA TRP A 264 13.01 -9.42 -7.16
C TRP A 264 13.32 -8.71 -8.48
N TYR A 265 13.33 -7.37 -8.48
CA TYR A 265 13.69 -6.57 -9.64
C TYR A 265 15.21 -6.48 -9.77
N PRO A 266 15.75 -6.16 -10.96
CA PRO A 266 17.20 -6.03 -11.15
C PRO A 266 17.82 -5.03 -10.17
N ASP A 267 18.94 -5.41 -9.55
CA ASP A 267 19.68 -4.59 -8.59
C ASP A 267 18.84 -4.11 -7.38
N ALA A 268 17.93 -4.97 -6.90
CA ALA A 268 17.03 -4.64 -5.80
C ALA A 268 17.77 -4.19 -4.52
N GLY A 269 17.63 -2.90 -4.18
CA GLY A 269 18.20 -2.32 -2.96
C GLY A 269 17.17 -2.15 -1.82
N PHE A 270 15.88 -2.20 -2.13
CA PHE A 270 14.79 -2.04 -1.18
C PHE A 270 13.48 -2.61 -1.74
N PRO A 271 12.53 -3.04 -0.90
CA PRO A 271 11.25 -3.53 -1.37
C PRO A 271 10.42 -2.41 -2.00
N ILE A 272 9.87 -2.67 -3.19
CA ILE A 272 8.92 -1.78 -3.86
C ILE A 272 7.52 -2.38 -3.93
N ALA A 273 6.52 -1.53 -4.11
CA ALA A 273 5.15 -1.96 -4.33
C ALA A 273 5.03 -2.75 -5.63
N ILE A 274 4.31 -3.87 -5.58
CA ILE A 274 4.06 -4.70 -6.76
C ILE A 274 3.27 -3.88 -7.78
N GLU A 275 3.89 -3.54 -8.91
CA GLU A 275 3.30 -2.82 -10.03
C GLU A 275 3.77 -3.45 -11.35
N PRO A 276 2.96 -3.37 -12.43
CA PRO A 276 3.32 -3.98 -13.72
C PRO A 276 4.68 -3.54 -14.30
N TYR A 277 5.12 -2.33 -13.99
CA TYR A 277 6.42 -1.78 -14.42
C TYR A 277 7.37 -1.50 -13.25
N GLY A 278 7.05 -1.96 -12.04
CA GLY A 278 7.83 -1.66 -10.83
C GLY A 278 7.99 -0.15 -10.60
N ALA A 279 6.91 0.62 -10.79
CA ALA A 279 6.95 2.07 -10.74
C ALA A 279 6.99 2.60 -9.29
N VAL A 280 7.94 3.47 -8.99
CA VAL A 280 8.04 4.23 -7.74
C VAL A 280 7.87 5.71 -8.08
N THR A 281 6.67 6.23 -7.89
CA THR A 281 6.26 7.57 -8.32
C THR A 281 7.05 8.68 -7.65
N THR A 282 7.42 8.52 -6.38
CA THR A 282 8.25 9.49 -5.63
C THR A 282 9.68 9.61 -6.18
N MET A 283 10.18 8.57 -6.87
CA MET A 283 11.48 8.56 -7.52
C MET A 283 11.40 8.80 -9.02
N GLY A 284 10.18 8.94 -9.59
CA GLY A 284 9.98 9.03 -11.03
C GLY A 284 10.60 7.88 -11.84
N THR A 285 10.74 6.70 -11.22
CA THR A 285 11.52 5.58 -11.78
C THR A 285 10.67 4.32 -11.91
N ALA A 286 10.81 3.61 -13.03
CA ALA A 286 10.30 2.26 -13.22
C ALA A 286 11.47 1.26 -13.13
N PHE A 287 11.45 0.40 -12.11
CA PHE A 287 12.53 -0.54 -11.82
C PHE A 287 12.48 -1.82 -12.66
N ARG A 288 11.32 -2.11 -13.26
CA ARG A 288 11.12 -3.26 -14.16
C ARG A 288 10.89 -2.76 -15.57
N GLN A 289 11.97 -2.38 -16.23
CA GLN A 289 11.92 -1.78 -17.56
C GLN A 289 11.57 -2.83 -18.64
N PRO A 290 10.61 -2.57 -19.55
CA PRO A 290 10.31 -3.48 -20.66
C PRO A 290 11.50 -3.76 -21.57
N LYS A 291 12.43 -2.79 -21.70
CA LYS A 291 13.69 -2.98 -22.45
C LYS A 291 14.54 -4.12 -21.88
N GLN A 292 14.46 -4.39 -20.59
CA GLN A 292 15.17 -5.49 -19.91
C GLN A 292 14.33 -6.77 -19.86
N LYS A 293 13.10 -6.76 -20.39
CA LYS A 293 12.14 -7.88 -20.34
C LYS A 293 11.82 -8.34 -18.91
N GLN A 294 11.83 -7.41 -17.95
CA GLN A 294 11.57 -7.69 -16.53
C GLN A 294 10.20 -7.19 -16.06
N ASP A 295 9.45 -6.50 -16.93
CA ASP A 295 8.11 -6.04 -16.64
C ASP A 295 7.09 -7.19 -16.63
N PHE A 296 5.95 -6.95 -16.01
CA PHE A 296 4.87 -7.93 -15.89
C PHE A 296 4.43 -8.46 -17.25
N TYR A 297 4.18 -7.60 -18.25
CA TYR A 297 3.61 -8.05 -19.52
C TYR A 297 4.59 -8.94 -20.28
N THR A 298 5.86 -8.57 -20.36
CA THR A 298 6.86 -9.40 -21.06
C THR A 298 7.02 -10.77 -20.40
N LEU A 299 7.09 -10.82 -19.06
CA LEU A 299 7.22 -12.07 -18.31
C LEU A 299 5.96 -12.93 -18.43
N PHE A 300 4.79 -12.32 -18.25
CA PHE A 300 3.49 -12.97 -18.29
C PHE A 300 3.17 -13.52 -19.68
N ASP A 301 3.34 -12.73 -20.73
CA ASP A 301 3.10 -13.17 -22.11
C ASP A 301 4.05 -14.30 -22.50
N SER A 302 5.34 -14.21 -22.15
CA SER A 302 6.32 -15.26 -22.50
C SER A 302 5.99 -16.57 -21.77
N TRP A 303 5.57 -16.49 -20.50
CA TRP A 303 5.18 -17.66 -19.73
C TRP A 303 3.90 -18.31 -20.26
N VAL A 304 2.85 -17.52 -20.52
CA VAL A 304 1.53 -18.04 -20.94
C VAL A 304 1.51 -18.44 -22.43
N LEU A 305 2.09 -17.63 -23.32
CA LEU A 305 1.98 -17.85 -24.77
C LEU A 305 3.07 -18.75 -25.35
N LYS A 306 4.25 -18.80 -24.71
CA LYS A 306 5.43 -19.48 -25.26
C LYS A 306 5.99 -20.57 -24.36
N ASP A 307 5.38 -20.81 -23.20
CA ASP A 307 5.88 -21.76 -22.21
C ASP A 307 7.28 -21.42 -21.68
N GLU A 308 7.70 -20.16 -21.80
CA GLU A 308 8.98 -19.66 -21.29
C GLU A 308 8.83 -19.34 -19.79
N LYS A 309 8.96 -20.38 -18.94
CA LYS A 309 8.86 -20.26 -17.48
C LYS A 309 9.97 -19.34 -16.92
N PRO A 310 9.64 -18.24 -16.21
CA PRO A 310 10.65 -17.34 -15.64
C PRO A 310 11.28 -17.92 -14.37
N SER A 311 12.29 -17.23 -13.81
CA SER A 311 12.85 -17.60 -12.49
C SER A 311 11.78 -17.60 -11.41
N VAL A 312 11.98 -18.35 -10.33
CA VAL A 312 11.02 -18.48 -9.22
C VAL A 312 10.64 -17.10 -8.65
N GLU A 313 11.62 -16.21 -8.52
CA GLU A 313 11.43 -14.83 -8.05
C GLU A 313 10.50 -14.04 -8.98
N ASN A 314 10.69 -14.18 -10.29
CA ASN A 314 9.84 -13.51 -11.28
C ASN A 314 8.46 -14.17 -11.39
N GLN A 315 8.32 -15.47 -11.10
CA GLN A 315 7.01 -16.11 -10.94
C GLN A 315 6.25 -15.50 -9.74
N HIS A 316 6.90 -15.36 -8.57
CA HIS A 316 6.30 -14.70 -7.41
C HIS A 316 5.85 -13.27 -7.74
N TYR A 317 6.68 -12.51 -8.46
CA TYR A 317 6.33 -11.17 -8.93
C TYR A 317 5.08 -11.18 -9.82
N VAL A 318 5.04 -12.03 -10.86
CA VAL A 318 3.90 -12.12 -11.79
C VAL A 318 2.61 -12.47 -11.03
N ILE A 319 2.66 -13.48 -10.16
CA ILE A 319 1.50 -13.92 -9.39
C ILE A 319 1.05 -12.85 -8.39
N ALA A 320 1.98 -12.11 -7.78
CA ALA A 320 1.64 -10.97 -6.93
C ALA A 320 0.96 -9.84 -7.70
N VAL A 321 1.30 -9.61 -8.98
CA VAL A 321 0.59 -8.64 -9.84
C VAL A 321 -0.85 -9.11 -10.11
N LEU A 322 -1.07 -10.42 -10.30
CA LEU A 322 -2.42 -10.97 -10.45
C LEU A 322 -3.24 -10.82 -9.16
N ILE A 323 -2.65 -11.11 -7.99
CA ILE A 323 -3.28 -10.93 -6.67
C ILE A 323 -3.64 -9.46 -6.38
N ARG A 324 -2.79 -8.52 -6.82
CA ARG A 324 -3.08 -7.08 -6.77
C ARG A 324 -4.33 -6.74 -7.58
N GLY A 325 -4.56 -7.46 -8.68
CA GLY A 325 -5.62 -7.18 -9.64
C GLY A 325 -5.30 -5.97 -10.53
N GLY A 326 -6.10 -5.83 -11.58
CA GLY A 326 -5.94 -4.80 -12.60
C GLY A 326 -6.60 -5.17 -13.92
N VAL A 327 -6.58 -4.22 -14.85
CA VAL A 327 -6.98 -4.42 -16.25
C VAL A 327 -5.70 -4.56 -17.06
N PHE A 328 -5.52 -5.71 -17.71
CA PHE A 328 -4.30 -6.13 -18.40
C PHE A 328 -4.51 -6.47 -19.88
N GLY A 329 -5.72 -6.24 -20.41
CA GLY A 329 -5.99 -6.48 -21.82
C GLY A 329 -5.07 -5.68 -22.72
N ALA A 330 -4.67 -6.25 -23.85
CA ALA A 330 -3.97 -5.50 -24.88
C ALA A 330 -4.89 -4.35 -25.32
N SER A 331 -4.48 -3.10 -25.05
CA SER A 331 -5.27 -1.94 -25.46
C SER A 331 -5.55 -2.07 -26.95
N GLY A 332 -6.85 -2.07 -27.31
CA GLY A 332 -7.24 -1.73 -28.65
C GLY A 332 -6.61 -0.38 -28.95
N LYS A 333 -5.71 -0.34 -29.93
CA LYS A 333 -5.14 0.91 -30.41
C LYS A 333 -6.30 1.85 -30.73
N GLU A 334 -6.35 2.98 -30.03
CA GLU A 334 -6.64 4.25 -30.70
C GLU A 334 -5.31 4.89 -31.09
#